data_AF-A0A3N9NI27-F1
#
_entry.id   AF-A0A3N9NI27-F1
#
_cell.length_a   1.000
_cell.length_b   1.000
_cell.length_c   1.000
_cell.angle_alpha   90.00
_cell.angle_beta   90.00
_cell.angle_gamma   90.00
#
_symmetry.space_group_name_H-M   'P 1'
#
loop_
_entity.id
_entity.type
_entity.pdbx_description
1 polymer ?
#
loop_
_entity_poly.entity_id
_entity_poly.type
_entity_poly.pdbx_seq_one_letter_code
_entity_poly.pdbx_strand_id
1 'polypeptide(L)'
;MPHILDFMQRIDTSLFFFINDDLANPFLDWLMPMITTQQNWYPFFLIIIGMLLWKGGRQGRIVVLLLIPLIVLSDQISSSILKPLFDRVRPCQAFEALGRVNMLIGLKTSPSFPSSHAANSFAAAAFFAHFYPRR
;
A
#
# COMPACT_ATOMS: atom_id res chain seq x y z
N MET A 1 26.38 -6.11 13.41
CA MET A 1 24.91 -5.98 13.38
C MET A 1 24.40 -4.53 13.42
N PRO A 2 24.81 -3.63 14.34
CA PRO A 2 24.29 -2.24 14.35
C PRO A 2 24.55 -1.49 13.05
N HIS A 3 25.73 -1.66 12.45
CA HIS A 3 26.09 -1.02 11.18
C HIS A 3 25.16 -1.34 9.99
N ILE A 4 24.53 -2.52 9.95
CA ILE A 4 23.63 -2.88 8.83
C ILE A 4 22.28 -2.17 8.99
N LEU A 5 21.73 -2.14 10.21
CA LEU A 5 20.47 -1.46 10.48
C LEU A 5 20.61 0.05 10.26
N ASP A 6 21.70 0.65 10.73
CA ASP A 6 22.00 2.06 10.48
C ASP A 6 22.14 2.35 8.98
N PHE A 7 22.80 1.47 8.23
CA PHE A 7 22.93 1.57 6.78
C PHE A 7 21.57 1.51 6.08
N MET A 8 20.72 0.54 6.45
CA MET A 8 19.36 0.42 5.89
C MET A 8 18.50 1.64 6.24
N GLN A 9 18.60 2.17 7.46
CA GLN A 9 17.87 3.37 7.87
C GLN A 9 18.32 4.60 7.09
N ARG A 10 19.63 4.74 6.81
CA ARG A 10 20.15 5.83 5.97
C ARG A 10 19.62 5.74 4.54
N ILE A 11 19.58 4.53 3.96
CA ILE A 11 19.00 4.32 2.64
C ILE A 11 17.51 4.66 2.65
N ASP A 12 16.74 4.13 3.59
CA ASP A 12 15.30 4.38 3.71
C ASP A 12 15.00 5.88 3.85
N THR A 13 15.76 6.59 4.70
CA THR A 13 15.62 8.05 4.89
C THR A 13 16.00 8.84 3.64
N SER A 14 17.10 8.45 2.97
CA SER A 14 17.56 9.15 1.75
C SER A 14 16.56 8.96 0.61
N LEU A 15 16.04 7.75 0.43
CA LEU A 15 14.99 7.46 -0.56
C LEU A 15 13.70 8.19 -0.22
N PHE A 16 13.33 8.30 1.06
CA PHE A 16 12.17 9.07 1.48
C PHE A 16 12.27 10.52 1.03
N PHE A 17 13.37 11.23 1.34
CA PHE A 17 13.53 12.63 0.93
C PHE A 17 13.66 12.78 -0.58
N PHE A 18 14.34 11.86 -1.26
CA PHE A 18 14.41 11.88 -2.72
C PHE A 18 13.01 11.80 -3.35
N ILE A 19 12.13 10.92 -2.85
CA ILE A 19 10.77 10.79 -3.39
C ILE A 19 9.85 11.93 -2.92
N ASN A 20 9.94 12.31 -1.64
CA ASN A 20 9.00 13.25 -1.03
C ASN A 20 9.35 14.72 -1.29
N ASP A 21 10.63 15.06 -1.47
CA ASP A 21 11.14 16.42 -1.68
C ASP A 21 11.58 16.59 -3.15
N ASP A 22 12.59 15.81 -3.60
CA ASP A 22 13.23 16.04 -4.89
C ASP A 22 12.35 15.69 -6.11
N LEU A 23 11.48 14.68 -5.99
CA LEU A 23 10.52 14.31 -7.04
C LEU A 23 9.17 15.02 -6.92
N ALA A 24 8.94 15.78 -5.85
CA ALA A 24 7.67 16.48 -5.65
C ALA A 24 7.42 17.50 -6.77
N ASN A 25 6.20 17.52 -7.29
CA ASN A 25 5.78 18.47 -8.30
C ASN A 25 4.25 18.54 -8.34
N PRO A 26 3.67 19.64 -8.87
CA PRO A 26 2.23 19.86 -8.84
C PRO A 26 1.39 18.73 -9.47
N PHE A 27 1.93 18.05 -10.49
CA PHE A 27 1.23 16.94 -11.13
C PHE A 27 1.20 15.70 -10.21
N LEU A 28 2.32 15.32 -9.60
CA LEU A 28 2.37 14.20 -8.66
C LEU A 28 1.62 14.50 -7.35
N ASP A 29 1.66 15.75 -6.88
CA ASP A 29 0.95 16.17 -5.67
C ASP A 29 -0.57 16.10 -5.84
N TRP A 30 -1.06 16.29 -7.06
CA TRP A 30 -2.46 16.06 -7.42
C TRP A 30 -2.77 14.57 -7.63
N LEU A 31 -1.90 13.83 -8.32
CA LEU A 31 -2.15 12.45 -8.72
C LEU A 31 -2.05 11.45 -7.55
N MET A 32 -1.04 11.57 -6.70
CA MET A 32 -0.75 10.60 -5.64
C MET A 32 -1.88 10.46 -4.60
N PRO A 33 -2.53 11.55 -4.13
CA PRO A 33 -3.73 11.47 -3.30
C PRO A 33 -4.88 10.74 -3.99
N MET A 34 -5.06 10.93 -5.31
CA MET A 34 -6.10 10.23 -6.06
C MET A 34 -5.83 8.73 -6.12
N ILE A 35 -4.57 8.34 -6.33
CA ILE A 35 -4.15 6.93 -6.37
C ILE A 35 -4.31 6.26 -5.01
N THR A 36 -3.84 6.89 -3.92
CA THR A 36 -3.84 6.26 -2.60
C THR A 36 -5.21 6.21 -1.93
N THR A 37 -6.17 7.03 -2.36
CA THR A 37 -7.51 7.09 -1.76
C THR A 37 -8.37 5.94 -2.28
N GLN A 38 -8.56 4.92 -1.45
CA GLN A 38 -9.22 3.67 -1.83
C GLN A 38 -10.65 3.87 -2.37
N GLN A 39 -11.39 4.86 -1.85
CA GLN A 39 -12.76 5.17 -2.26
C GLN A 39 -12.86 5.52 -3.74
N ASN A 40 -11.82 6.15 -4.32
CA ASN A 40 -11.78 6.50 -5.73
C ASN A 40 -11.80 5.26 -6.64
N TRP A 41 -11.35 4.11 -6.12
CA TRP A 41 -11.22 2.87 -6.87
C TRP A 41 -12.39 1.90 -6.67
N TYR A 42 -13.33 2.19 -5.76
CA TYR A 42 -14.50 1.34 -5.55
C TYR A 42 -15.31 1.07 -6.83
N PRO A 43 -15.60 2.07 -7.71
CA PRO A 43 -16.30 1.80 -8.96
C PRO A 43 -15.54 0.81 -9.85
N PHE A 44 -14.21 0.95 -9.93
CA PHE A 44 -13.36 0.07 -10.72
C PHE A 44 -13.34 -1.37 -10.18
N PHE A 45 -13.22 -1.53 -8.85
CA PHE A 45 -13.28 -2.85 -8.22
C PHE A 45 -14.63 -3.53 -8.42
N LEU A 46 -15.74 -2.78 -8.34
CA LEU A 46 -17.08 -3.30 -8.61
C LEU A 46 -17.22 -3.78 -10.06
N ILE A 47 -16.69 -3.02 -11.02
CA ILE A 47 -16.68 -3.42 -12.44
C ILE A 47 -15.89 -4.71 -12.64
N ILE A 48 -14.68 -4.83 -12.06
CA ILE A 48 -13.87 -6.06 -12.15
C ILE A 48 -14.61 -7.25 -11.54
N ILE A 49 -15.14 -7.11 -10.33
CA ILE A 49 -15.90 -8.18 -9.66
C ILE A 49 -17.11 -8.58 -10.52
N GLY A 50 -17.86 -7.61 -11.04
CA GLY A 50 -18.99 -7.86 -11.94
C GLY A 50 -18.60 -8.62 -13.20
N MET A 51 -17.50 -8.24 -13.86
CA MET A 51 -16.98 -8.95 -15.03
C MET A 51 -16.53 -10.38 -14.71
N LEU A 52 -15.87 -10.60 -13.56
CA LEU A 52 -15.46 -11.93 -13.13
C LEU A 52 -16.66 -12.84 -12.86
N LEU A 53 -17.72 -12.31 -12.26
CA LEU A 53 -18.95 -13.07 -11.99
C LEU A 53 -19.74 -13.37 -13.28
N TRP A 54 -19.81 -12.40 -14.20
CA TRP A 54 -20.58 -12.55 -15.44
C TRP A 54 -19.85 -13.37 -16.51
N LYS A 55 -18.59 -13.03 -16.81
CA LYS A 55 -17.81 -13.61 -17.92
C LYS A 55 -16.68 -14.53 -17.47
N GLY A 56 -16.25 -14.48 -16.21
CA GLY A 56 -15.13 -15.29 -15.71
C GLY A 56 -15.45 -16.77 -15.46
N GLY A 57 -16.72 -17.19 -15.61
CA GLY A 57 -17.14 -18.58 -15.44
C GLY A 57 -16.88 -19.11 -14.02
N ARG A 58 -16.61 -20.42 -13.91
CA ARG A 58 -16.29 -21.05 -12.61
C ARG A 58 -15.05 -20.43 -11.96
N GLN A 59 -14.03 -20.13 -12.76
CA GLN A 59 -12.78 -19.57 -12.27
C GLN A 59 -12.98 -18.16 -11.71
N GLY A 60 -13.69 -17.28 -12.41
CA GLY A 60 -13.97 -15.92 -11.94
C GLY A 60 -14.74 -15.90 -10.62
N ARG A 61 -15.70 -16.81 -10.42
CA ARG A 61 -16.43 -16.97 -9.15
C ARG A 61 -15.51 -17.40 -8.00
N ILE A 62 -14.60 -18.35 -8.26
CA ILE A 62 -13.59 -18.79 -7.27
C ILE A 62 -12.67 -17.62 -6.91
N VAL A 63 -12.21 -16.85 -7.90
CA VAL A 63 -11.35 -15.69 -7.69
C VAL A 63 -12.04 -14.66 -6.81
N VAL A 64 -13.29 -14.29 -7.10
CA VAL A 64 -14.05 -13.32 -6.28
C VAL A 64 -14.25 -13.84 -4.84
N LEU A 65 -14.60 -15.12 -4.69
CA LEU A 65 -14.82 -15.73 -3.38
C LEU A 65 -13.56 -15.74 -2.51
N LEU A 66 -12.39 -15.97 -3.12
CA LEU A 66 -11.11 -16.04 -2.41
C LEU A 66 -10.42 -14.68 -2.26
N LEU A 67 -10.74 -13.69 -3.09
CA LEU A 67 -10.13 -12.36 -3.04
C LEU A 67 -10.47 -11.64 -1.73
N ILE A 68 -11.73 -11.71 -1.27
CA ILE A 68 -12.16 -11.07 -0.02
C ILE A 68 -11.36 -11.59 1.19
N PRO A 69 -11.33 -12.91 1.48
CA PRO A 69 -10.56 -13.41 2.62
C PRO A 69 -9.05 -13.16 2.46
N LEU A 70 -8.50 -13.17 1.25
CA LEU A 70 -7.10 -12.82 1.01
C LEU A 70 -6.78 -11.39 1.48
N ILE A 71 -7.59 -10.40 1.08
CA ILE A 71 -7.37 -9.00 1.47
C ILE A 71 -7.58 -8.81 2.96
N VAL A 72 -8.61 -9.44 3.55
CA VAL A 72 -8.84 -9.38 4.99
C VAL A 72 -7.66 -9.98 5.76
N LEU A 73 -7.17 -11.16 5.35
CA LEU A 73 -6.02 -11.78 6.01
C LEU A 73 -4.75 -10.93 5.86
N SER A 74 -4.48 -10.41 4.66
CA SER A 74 -3.36 -9.50 4.42
C SER A 74 -3.42 -8.26 5.33
N ASP A 75 -4.60 -7.63 5.42
CA ASP A 75 -4.74 -6.44 6.27
C ASP A 75 -4.62 -6.78 7.75
N GLN A 76 -5.26 -7.84 8.23
CA GLN A 76 -5.21 -8.23 9.65
C GLN A 76 -3.79 -8.63 10.07
N ILE A 77 -3.06 -9.38 9.23
CA ILE A 77 -1.67 -9.73 9.50
C ILE A 77 -0.81 -8.47 9.56
N SER A 78 -0.95 -7.56 8.59
CA SER A 78 -0.20 -6.30 8.56
C SER A 78 -0.55 -5.40 9.76
N SER A 79 -1.83 -5.13 9.96
CA SER A 79 -2.35 -4.11 10.88
C SER A 79 -2.40 -4.56 12.33
N SER A 80 -2.76 -5.81 12.60
CA SER A 80 -2.97 -6.32 13.96
C SER A 80 -1.80 -7.14 14.52
N ILE A 81 -0.96 -7.73 13.65
CA ILE A 81 0.16 -8.56 14.09
C ILE A 81 1.49 -7.83 13.88
N LEU A 82 1.82 -7.48 12.63
CA LEU A 82 3.14 -6.96 12.31
C LEU A 82 3.35 -5.52 12.77
N LYS A 83 2.37 -4.64 12.59
CA LYS A 83 2.49 -3.23 13.02
C LYS A 83 2.76 -3.07 14.51
N PRO A 84 2.01 -3.71 15.43
CA PRO A 84 2.31 -3.64 16.85
C PRO A 84 3.64 -4.31 17.22
N LEU A 85 4.06 -5.34 16.47
CA LEU A 85 5.31 -6.04 16.71
C LEU A 85 6.54 -5.17 16.42
N PHE A 86 6.50 -4.37 15.35
CA PHE A 86 7.63 -3.53 14.95
C PHE A 86 7.54 -2.09 15.48
N ASP A 87 6.33 -1.57 15.71
CA ASP A 87 6.03 -0.24 16.24
C ASP A 87 6.87 0.90 15.63
N ARG A 88 7.12 0.82 14.32
CA ARG A 88 7.99 1.76 13.62
C ARG A 88 7.31 3.11 13.43
N VAL A 89 7.90 4.19 13.96
CA VAL A 89 7.46 5.58 13.77
C VAL A 89 7.41 5.97 12.28
N ARG A 90 6.39 6.73 11.86
CA ARG A 90 6.27 7.20 10.46
C ARG A 90 7.23 8.36 10.16
N PRO A 91 7.70 8.50 8.91
CA PRO A 91 8.48 9.66 8.49
C PRO A 91 7.78 10.99 8.76
N CYS A 92 6.46 11.07 8.56
CA CYS A 92 5.69 12.29 8.82
C CYS A 92 5.67 12.71 10.30
N GLN A 93 5.81 11.76 11.24
CA GLN A 93 5.94 12.05 12.67
C GLN A 93 7.39 12.34 13.04
N ALA A 94 8.32 11.51 12.55
CA ALA A 94 9.74 11.63 12.86
C ALA A 94 10.35 12.97 12.39
N PHE A 95 9.85 13.50 11.28
CA PHE A 95 10.35 14.73 10.66
C PHE A 95 9.35 15.89 10.70
N GLU A 96 8.29 15.78 11.51
CA GLU A 96 7.26 16.83 11.64
C GLU A 96 7.89 18.18 12.02
N ALA A 97 8.79 18.18 12.99
CA ALA A 97 9.48 19.37 13.47
C ALA A 97 10.40 20.03 12.42
N LEU A 98 10.82 19.29 11.39
CA LEU A 98 11.65 19.83 10.32
C LEU A 98 10.82 20.64 9.32
N GLY A 99 9.49 20.48 9.27
CA GLY A 99 8.63 21.15 8.29
C GLY A 99 8.95 20.79 6.83
N ARG A 100 9.75 19.74 6.60
CA ARG A 100 10.27 19.33 5.27
C ARG A 100 9.50 18.17 4.64
N VAL A 101 8.40 17.72 5.25
CA VAL A 101 7.62 16.61 4.74
C VAL A 101 6.41 17.13 3.97
N ASN A 102 6.33 16.82 2.68
CA ASN A 102 5.16 17.12 1.86
C ASN A 102 4.02 16.16 2.24
N MET A 103 3.12 16.63 3.12
CA MET A 103 2.00 15.86 3.65
C MET A 103 0.71 16.06 2.82
N LEU A 104 0.52 15.23 1.80
CA LEU A 104 -0.61 15.37 0.87
C LEU A 104 -1.95 14.81 1.40
N ILE A 105 -1.91 13.90 2.38
CA ILE A 105 -3.11 13.17 2.89
C ILE A 105 -3.28 13.29 4.42
N GLY A 106 -2.69 14.32 5.03
CA GLY A 106 -2.71 14.56 6.48
C GLY A 106 -1.81 13.63 7.29
N LEU A 107 -1.69 13.92 8.59
CA LEU A 107 -0.86 13.17 9.53
C LEU A 107 -1.50 11.82 9.88
N LYS A 108 -0.71 10.74 9.80
CA LYS A 108 -1.10 9.40 10.25
C LYS A 108 -0.23 8.98 11.42
N THR A 109 -0.86 8.50 12.49
CA THR A 109 -0.18 8.15 13.75
C THR A 109 0.01 6.66 13.99
N SER A 110 -0.64 5.81 13.20
CA SER A 110 -0.45 4.35 13.29
C SER A 110 0.98 3.95 12.89
N PRO A 111 1.49 2.78 13.34
CA PRO A 111 2.82 2.31 12.93
C PRO A 111 2.98 2.24 11.40
N SER A 112 4.20 2.48 10.94
CA SER A 112 4.53 2.57 9.50
C SER A 112 4.78 1.22 8.84
N PHE A 113 5.26 0.23 9.58
CA PHE A 113 5.78 -1.01 9.00
C PHE A 113 4.96 -2.25 9.38
N PRO A 114 4.57 -3.10 8.39
CA PRO A 114 4.57 -2.81 6.96
C PRO A 114 3.40 -1.88 6.57
N SER A 115 3.43 -1.38 5.33
CA SER A 115 2.31 -0.63 4.76
C SER A 115 1.17 -1.58 4.37
N SER A 116 0.02 -1.48 5.05
CA SER A 116 -1.15 -2.33 4.72
C SER A 116 -1.67 -2.08 3.30
N HIS A 117 -1.63 -0.83 2.81
CA HIS A 117 -2.05 -0.54 1.43
C HIS A 117 -1.15 -1.27 0.42
N ALA A 118 0.17 -1.20 0.59
CA ALA A 118 1.10 -1.89 -0.30
C ALA A 118 0.95 -3.41 -0.23
N ALA A 119 0.78 -3.96 0.98
CA ALA A 119 0.56 -5.39 1.19
C ALA A 119 -0.72 -5.87 0.47
N ASN A 120 -1.84 -5.18 0.67
CA ASN A 120 -3.13 -5.55 0.07
C ASN A 120 -3.11 -5.42 -1.46
N SER A 121 -2.54 -4.33 -1.99
CA SER A 121 -2.40 -4.15 -3.44
C SER A 121 -1.53 -5.23 -4.08
N PHE A 122 -0.40 -5.59 -3.46
CA PHE A 122 0.47 -6.63 -3.98
C PHE A 122 -0.14 -8.03 -3.85
N ALA A 123 -0.83 -8.32 -2.74
CA ALA A 123 -1.57 -9.57 -2.56
C ALA A 123 -2.62 -9.75 -3.67
N ALA A 124 -3.42 -8.70 -3.96
CA ALA A 124 -4.37 -8.73 -5.07
C ALA A 124 -3.67 -8.97 -6.41
N ALA A 125 -2.60 -8.22 -6.72
CA ALA A 125 -1.89 -8.33 -7.99
C ALA A 125 -1.28 -9.72 -8.20
N ALA A 126 -0.61 -10.27 -7.19
CA ALA A 126 -0.04 -11.61 -7.23
C ALA A 126 -1.12 -12.69 -7.39
N PHE A 127 -2.25 -12.52 -6.70
CA PHE A 127 -3.39 -13.43 -6.81
C PHE A 127 -3.98 -13.43 -8.23
N PHE A 128 -4.22 -12.25 -8.81
CA PHE A 128 -4.67 -12.16 -10.20
C PHE A 128 -3.65 -12.72 -11.19
N ALA A 129 -2.35 -12.45 -11.01
CA ALA A 129 -1.30 -12.98 -11.87
C ALA A 129 -1.23 -14.53 -11.82
N HIS A 130 -1.49 -15.13 -10.66
CA HIS A 130 -1.55 -16.58 -10.50
C HIS A 130 -2.73 -17.21 -11.24
N PHE A 131 -3.94 -16.64 -11.13
CA PHE A 131 -5.12 -17.18 -11.78
C PHE A 131 -5.19 -16.86 -13.29
N TYR A 132 -4.61 -15.73 -13.71
CA TYR A 132 -4.64 -15.28 -15.10
C TYR A 132 -3.22 -15.07 -15.66
N PRO A 133 -2.41 -16.15 -15.78
CA PRO A 133 -1.08 -16.04 -16.36
C PRO A 133 -1.17 -15.64 -17.83
N ARG A 134 -0.24 -14.79 -18.29
CA ARG A 134 -0.07 -14.55 -19.73
C ARG A 134 0.29 -15.88 -20.40
N ARG A 135 -0.51 -16.28 -21.38
CA ARG A 135 -0.19 -17.37 -22.30
C ARG A 135 0.68 -16.86 -23.43
#